data_AF-X1KRF6-F1
#
_entry.id   AF-X1KRF6-F1
#
_cell.length_a   1.000
_cell.length_b   1.000
_cell.length_c   1.000
_cell.angle_alpha   90.00
_cell.angle_beta   90.00
_cell.angle_gamma   90.00
#
_symmetry.space_group_name_H-M   'P 1'
#
loop_
_entity.id
_entity.type
_entity.pdbx_description
1 polymer ?
#
loop_
_entity_poly.entity_id
_entity_poly.type
_entity_poly.pdbx_seq_one_letter_code
_entity_poly.pdbx_strand_id
1 'polypeptide(L)'
;TNNFKRIGGNTSSSISLAVAKAAASALKMPLYKYLALNNNFTYPYPLGNMIGGGAHSMGSAPDMQEHLVAPIGARNIEEAVTTNIKVHEKIGKVLEVKDLSFAGGMDDERAWVANLTDVEALDIIYDVCREVTEKTGIRFGRLVTLAARMRTETRGAHRREDYPELDGGWSKNIVFQLENKQITVKTKPVMQTKGISNF
;
A
#
# COMPACT_ATOMS: atom_id res chain seq x y z
N THR A 1 9.58 -13.17 27.65
CA THR A 1 10.03 -13.94 26.47
C THR A 1 10.23 -12.96 25.34
N ASN A 2 11.24 -13.15 24.49
CA ASN A 2 11.57 -12.16 23.45
C ASN A 2 10.49 -12.03 22.35
N ASN A 3 9.52 -12.96 22.33
CA ASN A 3 8.43 -13.00 21.36
C ASN A 3 7.04 -12.91 22.01
N PHE A 4 6.94 -12.45 23.27
CA PHE A 4 5.67 -12.30 24.00
C PHE A 4 4.80 -13.58 24.14
N LYS A 5 5.30 -14.78 23.80
CA LYS A 5 4.53 -16.04 23.78
C LYS A 5 3.74 -16.39 25.04
N ARG A 6 4.13 -15.87 26.21
CA ARG A 6 3.44 -16.15 27.48
C ARG A 6 2.22 -15.25 27.72
N ILE A 7 2.22 -14.03 27.18
CA ILE A 7 1.14 -13.05 27.40
C ILE A 7 0.34 -12.76 26.14
N GLY A 8 0.89 -13.09 24.96
CA GLY A 8 0.35 -12.75 23.65
C GLY A 8 0.81 -11.38 23.17
N GLY A 9 1.21 -11.29 21.90
CA GLY A 9 1.59 -10.02 21.28
C GLY A 9 0.43 -9.03 21.24
N ASN A 10 -0.77 -9.53 20.93
CA ASN A 10 -2.04 -8.78 21.00
C ASN A 10 -2.24 -8.13 22.38
N THR A 11 -2.18 -8.91 23.46
CA THR A 11 -2.34 -8.41 24.84
C THR A 11 -1.31 -7.33 25.16
N SER A 12 -0.04 -7.59 24.83
CA SER A 12 1.06 -6.65 25.08
C SER A 12 0.84 -5.32 24.35
N SER A 13 0.53 -5.36 23.05
CA SER A 13 0.30 -4.17 22.23
C SER A 13 -0.94 -3.39 22.67
N SER A 14 -2.04 -4.08 22.98
CA SER A 14 -3.28 -3.43 23.44
C SER A 14 -3.08 -2.69 24.75
N ILE A 15 -2.42 -3.31 25.74
CA ILE A 15 -2.12 -2.65 27.02
C ILE A 15 -1.18 -1.46 26.80
N SER A 16 -0.13 -1.62 26.00
CA SER A 16 0.82 -0.54 25.70
C SER A 16 0.11 0.69 25.09
N LEU A 17 -0.77 0.49 24.11
CA LEU A 17 -1.51 1.58 23.48
C LEU A 17 -2.52 2.22 24.43
N ALA A 18 -3.20 1.41 25.28
CA ALA A 18 -4.15 1.91 26.27
C ALA A 18 -3.45 2.83 27.30
N VAL A 19 -2.28 2.41 27.79
CA VAL A 19 -1.46 3.21 28.72
C VAL A 19 -1.02 4.53 28.06
N ALA A 20 -0.53 4.48 26.81
CA ALA A 20 -0.15 5.70 26.10
C ALA A 20 -1.32 6.69 25.91
N LYS A 21 -2.51 6.18 25.58
CA LYS A 21 -3.74 6.98 25.48
C LYS A 21 -4.13 7.60 26.83
N ALA A 22 -4.07 6.82 27.91
CA ALA A 22 -4.37 7.31 29.26
C ALA A 22 -3.39 8.41 29.70
N ALA A 23 -2.10 8.23 29.46
CA ALA A 23 -1.07 9.22 29.76
C ALA A 23 -1.25 10.52 28.96
N ALA A 24 -1.50 10.42 27.65
CA ALA A 24 -1.81 11.58 26.82
C ALA A 24 -3.03 12.36 27.32
N SER A 25 -4.09 11.64 27.72
CA SER A 25 -5.31 12.21 28.28
C SER A 25 -5.06 12.90 29.63
N ALA A 26 -4.30 12.29 30.54
CA ALA A 26 -3.93 12.88 31.82
C ALA A 26 -3.13 14.20 31.65
N LEU A 27 -2.28 14.26 30.63
CA LEU A 27 -1.52 15.46 30.25
C LEU A 27 -2.32 16.46 29.39
N LYS A 28 -3.61 16.19 29.14
CA LYS A 28 -4.51 17.01 28.32
C LYS A 28 -3.95 17.32 26.93
N MET A 29 -3.26 16.37 26.31
CA MET A 29 -2.71 16.50 24.96
C MET A 29 -3.17 15.37 24.04
N PRO A 30 -3.24 15.61 22.72
CA PRO A 30 -3.51 14.55 21.76
C PRO A 30 -2.45 13.45 21.79
N LEU A 31 -2.87 12.20 21.53
CA LEU A 31 -1.97 11.04 21.51
C LEU A 31 -0.76 11.23 20.58
N TYR A 32 -0.96 11.83 19.40
CA TYR A 32 0.15 12.05 18.45
C TYR A 32 1.22 12.99 19.01
N LYS A 33 0.85 13.95 19.89
CA LYS A 33 1.83 14.81 20.58
C LYS A 33 2.54 14.07 21.69
N TYR A 34 1.81 13.24 22.44
CA TYR A 34 2.39 12.41 23.49
C TYR A 34 3.40 11.40 22.94
N LEU A 35 3.12 10.81 21.77
CA LEU A 35 4.02 9.86 21.10
C LEU A 35 5.18 10.53 20.35
N ALA A 36 5.17 11.85 20.21
CA ALA A 36 6.18 12.56 19.43
C ALA A 36 7.52 12.59 20.19
N LEU A 37 8.51 11.87 19.68
CA LEU A 37 9.89 11.94 20.17
C LEU A 37 10.59 13.24 19.71
N ASN A 38 10.02 13.93 18.73
CA ASN A 38 10.52 15.13 18.09
C ASN A 38 9.37 16.11 17.76
N ASN A 39 9.64 17.41 17.82
CA ASN A 39 8.61 18.46 17.74
C ASN A 39 8.10 18.77 16.30
N ASN A 40 8.50 18.00 15.28
CA ASN A 40 8.12 18.24 13.89
C ASN A 40 7.06 17.23 13.43
N PHE A 41 5.86 17.72 13.14
CA PHE A 41 4.75 16.92 12.64
C PHE A 41 4.62 17.05 11.12
N THR A 42 4.49 15.92 10.44
CA THR A 42 4.12 15.84 9.03
C THR A 42 3.03 14.82 8.86
N TYR A 43 2.05 15.09 7.98
CA TYR A 43 1.10 14.07 7.59
C TYR A 43 1.78 13.06 6.66
N PRO A 44 1.57 11.75 6.86
CA PRO A 44 2.00 10.76 5.87
C PRO A 44 1.16 10.89 4.61
N TYR A 45 1.74 10.54 3.46
CA TYR A 45 0.94 10.37 2.24
C TYR A 45 0.02 9.16 2.40
N PRO A 46 -1.30 9.29 2.19
CA PRO A 46 -2.20 8.16 2.23
C PRO A 46 -1.92 7.27 1.02
N LEU A 47 -1.59 6.01 1.26
CA LEU A 47 -1.48 4.99 0.24
C LEU A 47 -2.87 4.39 0.02
N GLY A 48 -3.47 4.64 -1.14
CA GLY A 48 -4.75 4.04 -1.51
C GLY A 48 -4.51 2.71 -2.20
N ASN A 49 -5.07 1.62 -1.65
CA ASN A 49 -5.06 0.32 -2.30
C ASN A 49 -6.15 0.28 -3.38
N MET A 50 -5.73 0.11 -4.64
CA MET A 50 -6.60 0.29 -5.81
C MET A 50 -7.08 -1.05 -6.35
N ILE A 51 -6.16 -1.98 -6.59
CA ILE A 51 -6.45 -3.31 -7.16
C ILE A 51 -5.71 -4.36 -6.33
N GLY A 52 -6.48 -5.32 -5.82
CA GLY A 52 -5.99 -6.44 -5.02
C GLY A 52 -5.70 -7.67 -5.88
N GLY A 53 -4.68 -8.43 -5.49
CA GLY A 53 -4.25 -9.65 -6.16
C GLY A 53 -3.65 -10.66 -5.17
N GLY A 54 -2.81 -11.56 -5.68
CA GLY A 54 -2.09 -12.54 -4.88
C GLY A 54 -3.00 -13.52 -4.13
N ALA A 55 -2.61 -13.88 -2.90
CA ALA A 55 -3.27 -14.92 -2.10
C ALA A 55 -4.70 -14.56 -1.65
N HIS A 56 -5.12 -13.30 -1.81
CA HIS A 56 -6.46 -12.85 -1.46
C HIS A 56 -7.46 -13.00 -2.62
N SER A 57 -7.00 -13.36 -3.83
CA SER A 57 -7.84 -13.42 -5.02
C SER A 57 -8.01 -14.86 -5.54
N MET A 58 -9.28 -15.28 -5.68
CA MET A 58 -9.66 -16.53 -6.34
C MET A 58 -9.75 -16.31 -7.86
N GLY A 59 -9.29 -17.27 -8.67
CA GLY A 59 -9.37 -17.18 -10.14
C GLY A 59 -8.17 -16.49 -10.79
N SER A 60 -8.37 -15.98 -12.00
CA SER A 60 -7.37 -15.17 -12.71
C SER A 60 -7.43 -13.76 -12.14
N ALA A 61 -6.35 -13.33 -11.51
CA ALA A 61 -6.19 -12.06 -10.80
C ALA A 61 -4.70 -11.69 -10.81
N PRO A 62 -4.33 -10.43 -10.56
CA PRO A 62 -2.93 -10.02 -10.53
C PRO A 62 -2.10 -10.87 -9.54
N ASP A 63 -0.84 -11.15 -9.87
CA ASP A 63 0.04 -11.93 -8.99
C ASP A 63 0.53 -11.08 -7.80
N MET A 64 0.71 -9.78 -7.99
CA MET A 64 1.05 -8.83 -6.92
C MET A 64 -0.14 -8.61 -5.99
N GLN A 65 0.11 -8.54 -4.68
CA GLN A 65 -0.96 -8.48 -3.70
C GLN A 65 -1.70 -7.14 -3.71
N GLU A 66 -0.97 -6.02 -3.80
CA GLU A 66 -1.56 -4.69 -3.74
C GLU A 66 -0.96 -3.77 -4.78
N HIS A 67 -1.84 -3.05 -5.48
CA HIS A 67 -1.48 -1.98 -6.41
C HIS A 67 -1.90 -0.65 -5.80
N LEU A 68 -0.91 0.11 -5.33
CA LEU A 68 -1.10 1.28 -4.49
C LEU A 68 -0.83 2.58 -5.23
N VAL A 69 -1.55 3.64 -4.87
CA VAL A 69 -1.26 5.00 -5.33
C VAL A 69 -1.14 5.98 -4.17
N ALA A 70 -0.30 6.99 -4.34
CA ALA A 70 -0.06 8.06 -3.39
C ALA A 70 -0.19 9.42 -4.09
N PRO A 71 -1.09 10.31 -3.68
CA PRO A 71 -1.31 11.60 -4.32
C PRO A 71 -0.26 12.63 -3.85
N ILE A 72 0.99 12.44 -4.27
CA ILE A 72 2.16 13.20 -3.81
C ILE A 72 2.09 14.71 -4.12
N GLY A 73 1.27 15.10 -5.10
CA GLY A 73 1.05 16.51 -5.46
C GLY A 73 -0.04 17.22 -4.66
N ALA A 74 -0.73 16.54 -3.75
CA ALA A 74 -1.76 17.15 -2.92
C ALA A 74 -1.17 18.14 -1.89
N ARG A 75 -1.90 19.22 -1.63
CA ARG A 75 -1.52 20.32 -0.73
C ARG A 75 -1.78 20.01 0.73
N ASN A 76 -2.71 19.10 1.02
CA ASN A 76 -3.07 18.69 2.37
C ASN A 76 -3.66 17.26 2.38
N ILE A 77 -3.84 16.70 3.59
CA ILE A 77 -4.32 15.33 3.78
C ILE A 77 -5.74 15.10 3.26
N GLU A 78 -6.61 16.11 3.35
CA GLU A 78 -8.00 16.01 2.89
C GLU A 78 -8.07 15.90 1.36
N GLU A 79 -7.29 16.74 0.66
CA GLU A 79 -7.14 16.69 -0.80
C GLU A 79 -6.51 15.36 -1.23
N ALA A 80 -5.52 14.86 -0.48
CA ALA A 80 -4.91 13.57 -0.72
C ALA A 80 -5.92 12.41 -0.61
N VAL A 81 -6.64 12.31 0.52
CA VAL A 81 -7.63 11.25 0.75
C VAL A 81 -8.76 11.32 -0.28
N THR A 82 -9.31 12.52 -0.52
CA THR A 82 -10.38 12.73 -1.51
C THR A 82 -9.93 12.35 -2.92
N THR A 83 -8.68 12.63 -3.26
CA THR A 83 -8.12 12.24 -4.56
C THR A 83 -7.99 10.73 -4.70
N ASN A 84 -7.53 10.03 -3.66
CA ASN A 84 -7.49 8.56 -3.66
C ASN A 84 -8.90 7.96 -3.83
N ILE A 85 -9.91 8.47 -3.13
CA ILE A 85 -11.30 8.02 -3.27
C ILE A 85 -11.76 8.17 -4.74
N LYS A 86 -11.53 9.33 -5.35
CA LYS A 86 -11.90 9.59 -6.75
C LYS A 86 -11.20 8.67 -7.74
N VAL A 87 -9.91 8.39 -7.52
CA VAL A 87 -9.14 7.44 -8.34
C VAL A 87 -9.71 6.03 -8.19
N HIS A 88 -9.96 5.60 -6.96
CA HIS A 88 -10.53 4.29 -6.65
C HIS A 88 -11.91 4.07 -7.30
N GLU A 89 -12.84 5.01 -7.12
CA GLU A 89 -14.17 4.95 -7.75
C GLU A 89 -14.09 4.90 -9.28
N LYS A 90 -13.15 5.66 -9.86
CA LYS A 90 -12.96 5.72 -11.30
C LYS A 90 -12.34 4.44 -11.86
N ILE A 91 -11.45 3.79 -11.12
CA ILE A 91 -10.96 2.46 -11.45
C ILE A 91 -12.11 1.46 -11.45
N GLY A 92 -12.97 1.47 -10.42
CA GLY A 92 -14.15 0.60 -10.37
C GLY A 92 -15.01 0.70 -11.64
N LYS A 93 -15.30 1.93 -12.11
CA LYS A 93 -16.04 2.17 -13.36
C LYS A 93 -15.31 1.67 -14.61
N VAL A 94 -13.98 1.78 -14.65
CA VAL A 94 -13.19 1.24 -15.77
C VAL A 94 -13.26 -0.30 -15.78
N LEU A 95 -13.24 -0.93 -14.61
CA LEU A 95 -13.35 -2.38 -14.47
C LEU A 95 -14.72 -2.90 -14.90
N GLU A 96 -15.81 -2.20 -14.53
CA GLU A 96 -17.18 -2.53 -14.98
C GLU A 96 -17.31 -2.55 -16.52
N VAL A 97 -16.56 -1.69 -17.21
CA VAL A 97 -16.57 -1.63 -18.68
C VAL A 97 -15.64 -2.67 -19.30
N LYS A 98 -14.46 -2.91 -18.69
CA LYS A 98 -13.42 -3.79 -19.24
C LYS A 98 -13.75 -5.27 -19.05
N ASP A 99 -14.32 -5.64 -17.91
CA ASP A 99 -14.62 -7.01 -17.54
C ASP A 99 -16.12 -7.16 -17.27
N LEU A 100 -16.85 -7.76 -18.22
CA LEU A 100 -18.29 -7.99 -18.09
C LEU A 100 -18.66 -8.95 -16.93
N SER A 101 -17.68 -9.68 -16.39
CA SER A 101 -17.85 -10.54 -15.21
C SER A 101 -17.55 -9.82 -13.90
N PHE A 102 -17.04 -8.59 -13.93
CA PHE A 102 -16.76 -7.81 -12.74
C PHE A 102 -18.05 -7.40 -12.04
N ALA A 103 -18.27 -7.97 -10.86
CA ALA A 103 -19.46 -7.74 -10.04
C ALA A 103 -19.25 -6.68 -8.94
N GLY A 104 -18.20 -5.85 -9.03
CA GLY A 104 -17.88 -4.85 -8.00
C GLY A 104 -17.29 -5.45 -6.71
N GLY A 105 -16.64 -6.62 -6.81
CA GLY A 105 -16.01 -7.29 -5.68
C GLY A 105 -14.82 -6.50 -5.12
N MET A 106 -14.68 -6.51 -3.79
CA MET A 106 -13.57 -5.88 -3.07
C MET A 106 -12.98 -6.85 -2.05
N ASP A 107 -11.69 -6.74 -1.77
CA ASP A 107 -11.01 -7.49 -0.72
C ASP A 107 -11.19 -6.87 0.69
N ASP A 108 -10.55 -7.46 1.69
CA ASP A 108 -10.59 -7.01 3.09
C ASP A 108 -10.03 -5.59 3.28
N GLU A 109 -9.16 -5.15 2.37
CA GLU A 109 -8.56 -3.81 2.35
C GLU A 109 -9.32 -2.83 1.45
N ARG A 110 -10.45 -3.28 0.88
CA ARG A 110 -11.33 -2.54 -0.04
C ARG A 110 -10.70 -2.24 -1.41
N ALA A 111 -9.64 -2.93 -1.79
CA ALA A 111 -9.14 -2.88 -3.16
C ALA A 111 -10.11 -3.59 -4.10
N TRP A 112 -10.21 -3.15 -5.35
CA TRP A 112 -11.03 -3.86 -6.33
C TRP A 112 -10.42 -5.21 -6.68
N VAL A 113 -11.25 -6.24 -6.78
CA VAL A 113 -10.86 -7.58 -7.20
C VAL A 113 -11.43 -7.83 -8.59
N ALA A 114 -10.55 -7.93 -9.58
CA ALA A 114 -10.94 -8.10 -10.99
C ALA A 114 -10.01 -9.07 -11.71
N ASN A 115 -10.49 -9.64 -12.81
CA ASN A 115 -9.73 -10.56 -13.61
C ASN A 115 -8.74 -9.83 -14.53
N LEU A 116 -7.54 -9.61 -14.03
CA LEU A 116 -6.49 -8.83 -14.67
C LEU A 116 -5.13 -9.50 -14.50
N THR A 117 -4.22 -9.21 -15.43
CA THR A 117 -2.78 -9.34 -15.19
C THR A 117 -2.24 -8.13 -14.43
N ASP A 118 -1.06 -8.22 -13.79
CA ASP A 118 -0.42 -7.07 -13.12
C ASP A 118 -0.17 -5.90 -14.08
N VAL A 119 0.20 -6.20 -15.34
CA VAL A 119 0.42 -5.18 -16.36
C VAL A 119 -0.87 -4.43 -16.66
N GLU A 120 -1.99 -5.13 -16.80
CA GLU A 120 -3.28 -4.48 -17.02
C GLU A 120 -3.74 -3.66 -15.80
N ALA A 121 -3.52 -4.16 -14.58
CA ALA A 121 -3.80 -3.41 -13.36
C ALA A 121 -3.01 -2.10 -13.31
N LEU A 122 -1.71 -2.16 -13.62
CA LEU A 122 -0.83 -0.99 -13.69
C LEU A 122 -1.22 0.00 -14.78
N ASP A 123 -1.60 -0.48 -15.97
CA ASP A 123 -2.04 0.35 -17.08
C ASP A 123 -3.35 1.09 -16.74
N ILE A 124 -4.33 0.40 -16.16
CA ILE A 124 -5.59 1.01 -15.71
C ILE A 124 -5.32 2.10 -14.66
N ILE A 125 -4.51 1.78 -13.64
CA ILE A 125 -4.13 2.74 -12.60
C ILE A 125 -3.42 3.94 -13.22
N TYR A 126 -2.49 3.71 -14.14
CA TYR A 126 -1.76 4.78 -14.82
C TYR A 126 -2.69 5.70 -15.59
N ASP A 127 -3.57 5.16 -16.43
CA ASP A 127 -4.49 5.95 -17.25
C ASP A 127 -5.46 6.75 -16.39
N VAL A 128 -6.01 6.15 -15.33
CA VAL A 128 -6.89 6.86 -14.40
C VAL A 128 -6.14 7.98 -13.68
N CYS A 129 -4.94 7.71 -13.14
CA CYS A 129 -4.12 8.72 -12.49
C CYS A 129 -3.75 9.85 -13.45
N ARG A 130 -3.37 9.54 -14.70
CA ARG A 130 -3.08 10.55 -15.72
C ARG A 130 -4.27 11.47 -15.95
N GLU A 131 -5.47 10.92 -16.16
CA GLU A 131 -6.67 11.73 -16.37
C GLU A 131 -6.99 12.62 -15.16
N VAL A 132 -6.82 12.10 -13.94
CA VAL A 132 -7.01 12.90 -12.72
C VAL A 132 -5.95 13.99 -12.62
N THR A 133 -4.69 13.71 -12.96
CA THR A 133 -3.62 14.71 -13.03
C THR A 133 -3.93 15.79 -14.06
N GLU A 134 -4.41 15.45 -15.25
CA GLU A 134 -4.78 16.43 -16.29
C GLU A 134 -5.91 17.35 -15.84
N LYS A 135 -6.88 16.83 -15.09
CA LYS A 135 -8.02 17.61 -14.58
C LYS A 135 -7.72 18.46 -13.35
N THR A 136 -6.79 18.03 -12.51
CA THR A 136 -6.59 18.61 -11.16
C THR A 136 -5.20 19.19 -10.92
N GLY A 137 -4.21 18.83 -11.75
CA GLY A 137 -2.80 19.11 -11.52
C GLY A 137 -2.13 18.23 -10.45
N ILE A 138 -2.88 17.34 -9.79
CA ILE A 138 -2.34 16.50 -8.70
C ILE A 138 -1.53 15.36 -9.30
N ARG A 139 -0.25 15.28 -8.91
CA ARG A 139 0.67 14.21 -9.30
C ARG A 139 0.59 13.00 -8.37
N PHE A 140 0.84 11.82 -8.91
CA PHE A 140 0.81 10.57 -8.17
C PHE A 140 2.17 9.87 -8.13
N GLY A 141 2.54 9.37 -6.95
CA GLY A 141 3.44 8.25 -6.79
C GLY A 141 2.66 6.95 -6.97
N ARG A 142 3.27 5.98 -7.64
CA ARG A 142 2.67 4.65 -7.89
C ARG A 142 3.58 3.62 -7.23
N LEU A 143 2.99 2.72 -6.45
CA LEU A 143 3.69 1.69 -5.70
C LEU A 143 2.96 0.37 -5.90
N VAL A 144 3.67 -0.73 -5.75
CA VAL A 144 3.08 -2.07 -5.72
C VAL A 144 3.76 -2.83 -4.58
N THR A 145 3.01 -3.70 -3.90
CA THR A 145 3.57 -4.52 -2.83
C THR A 145 3.73 -5.96 -3.30
N LEU A 146 4.94 -6.48 -3.10
CA LEU A 146 5.20 -7.90 -3.13
C LEU A 146 4.88 -8.44 -1.74
N ALA A 147 3.63 -8.83 -1.49
CA ALA A 147 3.38 -9.77 -0.41
C ALA A 147 3.56 -11.17 -0.99
N ALA A 148 4.82 -11.56 -1.17
CA ALA A 148 5.20 -12.89 -1.63
C ALA A 148 4.92 -13.93 -0.54
N ARG A 149 3.65 -14.23 -0.30
CA ARG A 149 3.25 -15.49 0.34
C ARG A 149 2.88 -16.46 -0.77
N MET A 150 3.91 -17.15 -1.25
CA MET A 150 3.89 -18.49 -1.86
C MET A 150 2.52 -18.96 -2.39
N ARG A 151 2.15 -18.58 -3.61
CA ARG A 151 1.48 -19.54 -4.48
C ARG A 151 2.55 -20.57 -4.85
N THR A 152 2.48 -21.77 -4.27
CA THR A 152 3.32 -22.92 -4.66
C THR A 152 3.03 -23.40 -6.08
N GLU A 153 1.99 -22.85 -6.71
CA GLU A 153 1.54 -23.17 -8.05
C GLU A 153 1.85 -21.98 -8.98
N THR A 154 3.05 -22.05 -9.55
CA THR A 154 3.67 -21.04 -10.41
C THR A 154 2.87 -20.79 -11.69
N ARG A 155 2.32 -19.58 -11.83
CA ARG A 155 2.00 -18.94 -13.12
C ARG A 155 2.87 -17.69 -13.36
N GLY A 156 4.17 -17.77 -13.10
CA GLY A 156 5.12 -16.70 -13.44
C GLY A 156 5.49 -15.74 -12.30
N ALA A 157 4.99 -15.96 -11.08
CA ALA A 157 5.47 -15.22 -9.91
C ALA A 157 6.90 -15.64 -9.53
N HIS A 158 7.81 -14.67 -9.45
CA HIS A 158 9.18 -14.87 -8.98
C HIS A 158 9.21 -15.39 -7.54
N ARG A 159 9.95 -16.48 -7.29
CA ARG A 159 10.17 -17.05 -5.96
C ARG A 159 11.27 -16.28 -5.23
N ARG A 160 11.24 -16.35 -3.90
CA ARG A 160 12.35 -15.89 -3.03
C ARG A 160 13.69 -16.52 -3.41
N GLU A 161 13.65 -17.74 -3.93
CA GLU A 161 14.81 -18.51 -4.41
C GLU A 161 15.40 -17.97 -5.72
N ASP A 162 14.64 -17.19 -6.48
CA ASP A 162 15.06 -16.69 -7.79
C ASP A 162 15.92 -15.41 -7.67
N TYR A 163 15.99 -14.79 -6.48
CA TYR A 163 16.82 -13.60 -6.17
C TYR A 163 17.49 -13.67 -4.78
N PRO A 164 18.36 -14.65 -4.52
CA PRO A 164 19.00 -14.88 -3.21
C PRO A 164 19.87 -13.71 -2.74
N GLU A 165 20.35 -12.86 -3.65
CA GLU A 165 21.14 -11.67 -3.38
C GLU A 165 20.35 -10.53 -2.72
N LEU A 166 19.00 -10.58 -2.78
CA LEU A 166 18.11 -9.56 -2.19
C LEU A 166 17.64 -9.93 -0.77
N ASP A 167 17.95 -11.13 -0.28
CA ASP A 167 17.43 -11.71 0.98
C ASP A 167 17.91 -10.96 2.24
N GLY A 168 19.04 -10.24 2.17
CA GLY A 168 19.61 -9.47 3.28
C GLY A 168 19.07 -8.04 3.45
N GLY A 169 18.11 -7.60 2.63
CA GLY A 169 17.83 -6.17 2.46
C GLY A 169 16.37 -5.77 2.23
N TRP A 170 15.38 -6.58 2.62
CA TRP A 170 13.95 -6.27 2.45
C TRP A 170 13.46 -5.01 3.19
N SER A 171 14.32 -4.34 3.96
CA SER A 171 14.10 -2.96 4.42
C SER A 171 14.23 -1.91 3.30
N LYS A 172 14.55 -2.31 2.07
CA LYS A 172 14.52 -1.46 0.87
C LYS A 172 13.28 -1.81 0.06
N ASN A 173 12.20 -1.09 0.31
CA ASN A 173 10.96 -1.14 -0.47
C ASN A 173 11.28 -1.12 -1.97
N ILE A 174 10.92 -2.20 -2.67
CA ILE A 174 11.14 -2.33 -4.11
C ILE A 174 10.16 -1.38 -4.81
N VAL A 175 10.68 -0.38 -5.52
CA VAL A 175 9.86 0.48 -6.37
C VAL A 175 9.85 -0.12 -7.76
N PHE A 176 8.69 -0.61 -8.17
CA PHE A 176 8.44 -0.94 -9.56
C PHE A 176 8.06 0.34 -10.27
N GLN A 177 8.88 0.74 -11.24
CA GLN A 177 8.60 1.89 -12.09
C GLN A 177 8.21 1.36 -13.46
N LEU A 178 7.04 1.73 -13.96
CA LEU A 178 6.66 1.46 -15.34
C LEU A 178 7.33 2.52 -16.25
N GLU A 179 8.31 2.11 -17.04
CA GLU A 179 8.95 2.92 -18.08
C GLU A 179 8.73 2.22 -19.42
N ASN A 180 8.13 2.91 -20.41
CA ASN A 180 7.87 2.36 -21.75
C ASN A 180 7.10 1.01 -21.77
N LYS A 181 6.11 0.83 -20.89
CA LYS A 181 5.36 -0.44 -20.70
C LYS A 181 6.22 -1.63 -20.24
N GLN A 182 7.45 -1.39 -19.81
CA GLN A 182 8.26 -2.37 -19.10
C GLN A 182 8.30 -2.04 -17.62
N ILE A 183 8.16 -3.06 -16.78
CA ILE A 183 8.32 -2.95 -15.34
C ILE A 183 9.82 -2.95 -15.05
N THR A 184 10.37 -1.79 -14.71
CA THR A 184 11.76 -1.68 -14.25
C THR A 184 11.78 -1.72 -12.72
N VAL A 185 12.46 -2.72 -12.17
CA VAL A 185 12.72 -2.79 -10.73
C VAL A 185 13.81 -1.78 -10.40
N LYS A 186 13.46 -0.70 -9.70
CA LYS A 186 14.45 0.22 -9.11
C LYS A 186 14.46 0.02 -7.62
N THR A 187 15.55 -0.54 -7.10
CA THR A 187 15.87 -0.51 -5.67
C THR A 187 16.35 0.89 -5.29
N LYS A 188 15.47 1.88 -5.34
CA LYS A 188 15.72 3.16 -4.69
C LYS A 188 15.04 3.13 -3.33
N PRO A 189 15.66 3.67 -2.27
CA PRO A 189 14.96 3.85 -1.01
C PRO A 189 13.73 4.71 -1.29
N VAL A 190 12.53 4.11 -1.28
CA VAL A 190 11.30 4.86 -1.01
C VAL A 190 11.59 5.61 0.27
N MET A 191 11.42 6.94 0.24
CA MET A 191 11.64 7.86 1.36
C MET A 191 11.70 7.11 2.69
N GLN A 192 12.88 7.07 3.31
CA GLN A 192 12.97 6.70 4.71
C GLN A 192 12.05 7.65 5.48
N THR A 193 10.82 7.22 5.77
CA THR A 193 10.26 7.55 7.06
C THR A 193 11.28 6.97 8.04
N LYS A 194 11.94 7.82 8.82
CA LYS A 194 12.77 7.36 9.93
C LYS A 194 11.83 6.69 10.94
N GLY A 195 11.46 5.46 10.63
CA GLY A 195 10.71 4.55 11.46
C GLY A 195 11.64 4.03 12.55
N ILE A 196 11.13 4.13 13.77
CA ILE A 196 11.72 3.72 15.03
C ILE A 196 12.30 2.31 14.89
N SER A 197 13.62 2.22 14.80
CA SER A 197 14.37 0.99 15.04
C SER A 197 15.45 1.36 16.05
N ASN A 198 15.08 1.28 17.32
CA ASN A 198 15.94 1.03 18.48
C ASN A 198 15.04 0.97 19.72
N PHE A 199 14.47 -0.21 19.93
CA PHE A 199 14.13 -0.76 21.24
C PHE A 199 14.55 -2.22 21.24
#